data_AF-A0A8T5TG34-F1
#
_entry.id   AF-A0A8T5TG34-F1
#
_cell.length_a   1.000
_cell.length_b   1.000
_cell.length_c   1.000
_cell.angle_alpha   90.00
_cell.angle_beta   90.00
_cell.angle_gamma   90.00
#
_symmetry.space_group_name_H-M   'P 1'
#
loop_
_entity.id
_entity.type
_entity.pdbx_description
1 polymer ?
#
loop_
_entity_poly.entity_id
_entity_poly.type
_entity_poly.pdbx_seq_one_letter_code
_entity_poly.pdbx_strand_id
1 'polypeptide(L)'
;EHKTQLKKLGHDFLREMKNYGLKDVCITSFDLSPIMTLGKIYSFNDIHEILRNIGNVPEIPPLNWVYRQSSHDGEQIWVYIYKSDVGPTIEGLFEPYLYLLFCDLNSYLGEIPEVLGNKINRILS
;
A
#
# COMPACT_ATOMS: atom_id res chain seq x y z
N GLU A 1 0.54 -14.01 14.90
CA GLU A 1 1.64 -13.11 15.28
C GLU A 1 1.82 -11.93 14.31
N HIS A 2 1.96 -12.20 13.00
CA HIS A 2 2.17 -11.17 11.96
C HIS A 2 1.19 -10.00 12.03
N LYS A 3 -0.13 -10.28 12.16
CA LYS A 3 -1.17 -9.25 12.25
C LYS A 3 -0.90 -8.21 13.35
N THR A 4 -0.43 -8.64 14.52
CA THR A 4 -0.13 -7.73 15.64
C THR A 4 1.11 -6.89 15.35
N GLN A 5 2.15 -7.50 14.80
CA GLN A 5 3.38 -6.79 14.41
C GLN A 5 3.11 -5.77 13.30
N LEU A 6 2.32 -6.12 12.29
CA LEU A 6 1.89 -5.22 11.20
C LEU A 6 1.07 -4.05 11.72
N LYS A 7 0.10 -4.29 12.62
CA LYS A 7 -0.68 -3.20 13.23
C LYS A 7 0.21 -2.23 14.01
N LYS A 8 1.19 -2.76 14.76
CA LYS A 8 2.13 -1.93 15.51
C LYS A 8 3.01 -1.10 14.57
N LEU A 9 3.64 -1.75 13.58
CA LEU A 9 4.44 -1.09 12.54
C LEU A 9 3.63 0.01 11.85
N GLY A 10 2.42 -0.32 11.40
CA GLY A 10 1.52 0.61 10.73
C GLY A 10 1.18 1.83 11.57
N HIS A 11 0.80 1.61 12.84
CA HIS A 11 0.51 2.70 13.77
C HIS A 11 1.70 3.64 13.97
N ASP A 12 2.89 3.07 14.25
CA ASP A 12 4.09 3.85 14.50
C ASP A 12 4.52 4.63 13.24
N PHE A 13 4.47 3.98 12.07
CA PHE A 13 4.88 4.57 10.81
C PHE A 13 3.92 5.66 10.32
N LEU A 14 2.60 5.44 10.42
CA LEU A 14 1.60 6.45 10.08
C LEU A 14 1.71 7.68 10.99
N ARG A 15 2.02 7.49 12.28
CA ARG A 15 2.25 8.60 13.20
C ARG A 15 3.47 9.43 12.81
N GLU A 16 4.57 8.77 12.43
CA GLU A 16 5.81 9.42 11.98
C GLU A 16 5.60 10.18 10.66
N MET A 17 4.90 9.56 9.71
CA MET A 17 4.76 10.08 8.34
C MET A 17 3.56 10.99 8.13
N LYS A 18 2.73 11.20 9.15
CA LYS A 18 1.52 12.05 9.07
C LYS A 18 1.82 13.44 8.52
N ASN A 19 2.90 14.09 8.96
CA ASN A 19 3.26 15.45 8.53
C ASN A 19 3.81 15.51 7.09
N TYR A 20 4.15 14.37 6.51
CA TYR A 20 4.55 14.24 5.11
C TYR A 20 3.36 13.85 4.21
N GLY A 21 2.16 13.79 4.79
CA GLY A 21 0.89 13.56 4.11
C GLY A 21 0.55 12.10 3.84
N LEU A 22 1.22 11.14 4.49
CA LEU A 22 0.78 9.74 4.46
C LEU A 22 -0.49 9.59 5.31
N LYS A 23 -1.60 9.17 4.68
CA LYS A 23 -2.92 9.01 5.28
C LYS A 23 -3.15 7.60 5.78
N ASP A 24 -2.92 6.61 4.92
CA ASP A 24 -3.19 5.21 5.23
C ASP A 24 -2.27 4.28 4.43
N VAL A 25 -2.23 3.02 4.85
CA VAL A 25 -1.51 1.94 4.16
C VAL A 25 -2.39 0.71 4.10
N CYS A 26 -2.49 0.09 2.92
CA CYS A 26 -3.19 -1.17 2.71
C CYS A 26 -2.27 -2.23 2.11
N ILE A 27 -2.39 -3.46 2.59
CA ILE A 27 -1.82 -4.66 1.98
C ILE A 27 -2.91 -5.31 1.15
N THR A 28 -2.61 -5.62 -0.11
CA THR A 28 -3.49 -6.31 -1.04
C THR A 28 -2.84 -7.58 -1.58
N SER A 29 -3.65 -8.47 -2.15
CA SER A 29 -3.17 -9.53 -3.04
C SER A 29 -2.68 -8.98 -4.38
N PHE A 30 -2.12 -9.87 -5.20
CA PHE A 30 -1.61 -9.62 -6.55
C PHE A 30 -2.66 -9.00 -7.49
N ASP A 31 -3.94 -9.30 -7.27
CA ASP A 31 -5.09 -8.77 -8.00
C ASP A 31 -5.66 -7.46 -7.43
N LEU A 32 -4.93 -6.82 -6.51
CA LEU A 32 -5.33 -5.62 -5.77
C LEU A 32 -6.52 -5.79 -4.81
N SER A 33 -6.96 -7.02 -4.51
CA SER A 33 -7.99 -7.24 -3.49
C SER A 33 -7.45 -6.89 -2.08
N PRO A 34 -8.07 -5.98 -1.33
CA PRO A 34 -7.60 -5.58 0.01
C PRO A 34 -7.61 -6.74 1.01
N ILE A 35 -6.48 -6.95 1.69
CA ILE A 35 -6.32 -7.97 2.73
C ILE A 35 -6.33 -7.32 4.11
N MET A 36 -5.65 -6.19 4.26
CA MET A 36 -5.49 -5.51 5.55
C MET A 36 -5.22 -4.02 5.38
N THR A 37 -5.89 -3.20 6.19
CA THR A 37 -5.53 -1.79 6.39
C THR A 37 -4.72 -1.63 7.67
N LEU A 38 -3.70 -0.78 7.61
CA LEU A 38 -2.84 -0.47 8.75
C LEU A 38 -3.29 0.80 9.47
N GLY A 39 -3.93 1.73 8.77
CA GLY A 39 -4.59 2.89 9.33
C GLY A 39 -6.09 2.67 9.54
N LYS A 40 -6.81 3.79 9.61
CA LYS A 40 -8.26 3.83 9.89
C LYS A 40 -9.00 4.85 9.02
N ILE A 41 -8.31 5.45 8.05
CA ILE A 41 -8.89 6.48 7.19
C ILE A 41 -9.73 5.82 6.11
N TYR A 42 -9.23 4.73 5.50
CA TYR A 42 -9.94 4.04 4.43
C TYR A 42 -10.38 2.64 4.86
N SER A 43 -11.64 2.33 4.59
CA SER A 43 -12.20 0.97 4.60
C SER A 43 -11.85 0.23 3.30
N PHE A 44 -12.15 -1.07 3.24
CA PHE A 44 -11.93 -1.84 2.01
C PHE A 44 -12.81 -1.36 0.86
N ASN A 45 -14.02 -0.86 1.13
CA ASN A 45 -14.88 -0.29 0.10
C ASN A 45 -14.29 0.98 -0.48
N ASP A 46 -13.74 1.85 0.36
CA ASP A 46 -13.07 3.08 -0.07
C ASP A 46 -11.85 2.74 -0.92
N ILE A 47 -11.06 1.74 -0.53
CA ILE A 47 -9.91 1.28 -1.31
C ILE A 47 -10.34 0.76 -2.68
N HIS A 48 -11.41 -0.02 -2.76
CA HIS A 48 -11.93 -0.48 -4.06
C HIS A 48 -12.36 0.69 -4.95
N GLU A 49 -12.99 1.72 -4.39
CA GLU A 49 -13.35 2.93 -5.13
C GLU A 49 -12.09 3.67 -5.62
N ILE A 50 -11.12 3.89 -4.73
CA ILE A 50 -9.84 4.53 -5.04
C ILE A 50 -9.12 3.77 -6.17
N LEU A 51 -9.07 2.44 -6.10
CA LEU A 51 -8.42 1.62 -7.12
C LEU A 51 -9.13 1.70 -8.48
N ARG A 52 -10.46 1.77 -8.51
CA ARG A 52 -11.22 1.96 -9.77
C ARG A 52 -10.87 3.28 -10.45
N ASN A 53 -10.61 4.31 -9.66
CA ASN A 53 -10.28 5.66 -10.16
C ASN A 53 -8.82 5.78 -10.64
N ILE A 54 -7.92 4.84 -10.30
CA ILE A 54 -6.52 4.83 -10.75
C ILE A 54 -6.40 4.43 -12.23
N GLY A 55 -7.31 3.59 -12.72
CA GLY A 55 -7.20 2.96 -14.04
C GLY A 55 -6.09 1.91 -14.10
N ASN A 56 -5.28 1.90 -15.16
CA ASN A 56 -4.28 0.86 -15.37
C ASN A 56 -3.01 1.10 -14.56
N VAL A 57 -2.64 0.12 -13.73
CA VAL A 57 -1.37 0.10 -12.99
C VAL A 57 -0.30 -0.50 -13.91
N PRO A 58 0.81 0.20 -14.16
CA PRO A 58 1.86 -0.30 -15.04
C PRO A 58 2.53 -1.52 -14.38
N GLU A 59 3.25 -2.30 -15.16
CA GLU A 59 4.06 -3.36 -14.58
C GLU A 59 5.12 -2.76 -13.64
N ILE A 60 5.18 -3.30 -12.43
CA ILE A 60 6.12 -2.89 -11.38
C ILE A 60 7.14 -4.03 -11.22
N PRO A 61 8.45 -3.75 -11.26
CA PRO A 61 9.46 -4.72 -10.87
C PRO A 61 9.30 -5.14 -9.39
N PRO A 62 9.69 -6.35 -8.98
CA PRO A 62 9.74 -6.73 -7.57
C PRO A 62 10.61 -5.77 -6.76
N LEU A 63 10.23 -5.55 -5.49
CA LEU A 63 10.89 -4.63 -4.55
C LEU A 63 10.95 -3.16 -5.04
N ASN A 64 10.06 -2.80 -5.96
CA ASN A 64 10.00 -1.46 -6.53
C ASN A 64 8.58 -0.90 -6.40
N TRP A 65 8.42 0.39 -6.71
CA TRP A 65 7.16 1.08 -6.59
C TRP A 65 6.92 2.06 -7.73
N VAL A 66 5.64 2.35 -7.94
CA VAL A 66 5.16 3.44 -8.80
C VAL A 66 4.14 4.25 -8.01
N TYR A 67 3.75 5.41 -8.53
CA TYR A 67 2.62 6.15 -7.99
C TYR A 67 1.57 6.39 -9.06
N ARG A 68 0.33 6.57 -8.61
CA ARG A 68 -0.81 6.97 -9.43
C ARG A 68 -1.66 7.97 -8.68
N GLN A 69 -2.32 8.83 -9.44
CA GLN A 69 -3.33 9.72 -8.90
C GLN A 69 -4.69 9.02 -8.92
N SER A 70 -5.49 9.30 -7.90
CA SER A 70 -6.86 8.85 -7.76
C SER A 70 -7.71 9.95 -7.09
N SER A 71 -8.96 9.63 -6.79
CA SER A 71 -9.85 10.46 -6.00
C SER A 71 -10.79 9.62 -5.14
N HIS A 72 -11.22 10.18 -4.01
CA HIS A 72 -12.27 9.63 -3.15
C HIS A 72 -12.93 10.79 -2.40
N ASP A 73 -14.26 10.76 -2.25
CA ASP A 73 -15.05 11.81 -1.60
C ASP A 73 -14.77 13.24 -2.14
N GLY A 74 -14.47 13.35 -3.44
CA GLY A 74 -14.17 14.62 -4.09
C GLY A 74 -12.75 15.17 -3.84
N GLU A 75 -11.93 14.48 -3.05
CA GLU A 75 -10.53 14.81 -2.83
C GLU A 75 -9.61 14.04 -3.79
N GLN A 76 -8.53 14.67 -4.25
CA GLN A 76 -7.48 14.00 -5.01
C GLN A 76 -6.48 13.33 -4.06
N ILE A 77 -6.07 12.11 -4.40
CA ILE A 77 -5.21 11.26 -3.58
C ILE A 77 -4.06 10.75 -4.43
N TRP A 78 -2.87 10.69 -3.84
CA TRP A 78 -1.74 9.95 -4.40
C TRP A 78 -1.70 8.54 -3.83
N VAL A 79 -1.59 7.54 -4.70
CA VAL A 79 -1.49 6.13 -4.33
C VAL A 79 -0.15 5.62 -4.81
N TYR A 80 0.77 5.40 -3.86
CA TYR A 80 2.01 4.69 -4.14
C TYR A 80 1.73 3.19 -4.03
N ILE A 81 2.19 2.44 -5.02
CA ILE A 81 1.96 1.01 -5.15
C ILE A 81 3.33 0.36 -5.15
N TYR A 82 3.66 -0.33 -4.06
CA TYR A 82 4.89 -1.07 -3.91
C TYR A 82 4.64 -2.57 -4.14
N LYS A 83 5.49 -3.21 -4.94
CA LYS A 83 5.41 -4.65 -5.23
C LYS A 83 6.38 -5.41 -4.35
N SER A 84 5.85 -6.29 -3.50
CA SER A 84 6.67 -7.09 -2.60
C SER A 84 7.42 -8.21 -3.32
N ASP A 85 8.39 -8.80 -2.61
CA ASP A 85 8.98 -10.11 -2.91
C ASP A 85 8.39 -11.22 -2.03
N VAL A 86 7.33 -10.91 -1.27
CA VAL A 86 6.58 -11.86 -0.44
C VAL A 86 5.17 -12.02 -0.98
N GLY A 87 4.70 -13.26 -1.08
CA GLY A 87 3.40 -13.57 -1.64
C GLY A 87 3.14 -15.07 -1.64
N PRO A 88 1.89 -15.52 -1.84
CA PRO A 88 1.58 -16.92 -2.04
C PRO A 88 2.14 -17.43 -3.38
N THR A 89 2.35 -18.74 -3.47
CA THR A 89 2.43 -19.43 -4.75
C THR A 89 1.07 -20.02 -5.08
N ILE A 90 0.47 -19.62 -6.19
CA ILE A 90 -0.85 -20.06 -6.66
C ILE A 90 -0.64 -20.75 -8.00
N GLU A 91 -1.08 -22.02 -8.12
CA GLU A 91 -0.94 -22.81 -9.35
C GLU A 91 0.51 -22.89 -9.90
N GLY A 92 1.50 -22.84 -8.99
CA GLY A 92 2.92 -22.88 -9.34
C GLY A 92 3.51 -21.53 -9.76
N LEU A 93 2.74 -20.45 -9.74
CA LEU A 93 3.18 -19.10 -10.02
C LEU A 93 3.28 -18.29 -8.72
N PHE A 94 4.36 -17.53 -8.59
CA PHE A 94 4.56 -16.66 -7.44
C PHE A 94 3.77 -15.37 -7.63
N GLU A 95 2.87 -15.09 -6.68
CA GLU A 95 1.94 -13.96 -6.74
C GLU A 95 2.24 -12.96 -5.63
N PRO A 96 2.97 -11.86 -5.90
CA PRO A 96 3.40 -10.93 -4.87
C PRO A 96 2.21 -10.13 -4.31
N TYR A 97 2.29 -9.83 -3.02
CA TYR A 97 1.45 -8.80 -2.43
C TYR A 97 1.77 -7.41 -3.02
N LEU A 98 0.79 -6.51 -2.95
CA LEU A 98 1.00 -5.10 -3.25
C LEU A 98 0.69 -4.29 -2.00
N TYR A 99 1.53 -3.29 -1.73
CA TYR A 99 1.32 -2.37 -0.62
C TYR A 99 0.96 -1.00 -1.18
N LEU A 100 -0.23 -0.53 -0.82
CA LEU A 100 -0.78 0.76 -1.22
C LEU A 100 -0.53 1.76 -0.10
N LEU A 101 0.13 2.86 -0.40
CA LEU A 101 0.29 3.99 0.50
C LEU A 101 -0.53 5.16 -0.05
N PHE A 102 -1.54 5.59 0.71
CA PHE A 102 -2.45 6.66 0.31
C PHE A 102 -1.99 7.98 0.93
N CYS A 103 -1.85 9.01 0.10
CA CYS A 103 -1.27 10.28 0.50
C CYS A 103 -2.08 11.48 0.04
N ASP A 104 -1.88 12.61 0.72
CA ASP A 104 -2.27 13.92 0.23
C ASP A 104 -1.71 14.22 -1.17
N LEU A 105 -2.41 15.06 -1.91
CA LEU A 105 -1.93 15.55 -3.21
C LEU A 105 -0.60 16.31 -3.01
N ASN A 106 0.38 16.03 -3.87
CA ASN A 106 1.73 16.60 -3.86
C ASN A 106 2.63 16.15 -2.69
N SER A 107 2.21 15.16 -1.90
CA SER A 107 3.12 14.48 -0.98
C SER A 107 4.14 13.64 -1.76
N TYR A 108 5.36 14.16 -1.88
CA TYR A 108 6.49 13.40 -2.41
C TYR A 108 7.13 12.57 -1.30
N LEU A 109 6.97 11.25 -1.40
CA LEU A 109 7.44 10.32 -0.39
C LEU A 109 8.87 9.82 -0.60
N GLY A 110 9.53 10.13 -1.72
CA GLY A 110 10.90 9.65 -1.98
C GLY A 110 11.03 8.14 -1.79
N GLU A 111 11.97 7.69 -0.96
CA GLU A 111 12.27 6.27 -0.70
C GLU A 111 11.30 5.60 0.29
N ILE A 112 10.34 6.32 0.85
CA ILE A 112 9.46 5.82 1.92
C ILE A 112 8.64 4.58 1.53
N PRO A 113 8.09 4.45 0.30
CA PRO A 113 7.39 3.22 -0.09
C PRO A 113 8.30 1.99 -0.01
N GLU A 114 9.57 2.12 -0.38
CA GLU A 114 10.56 1.06 -0.31
C GLU A 114 10.94 0.74 1.15
N VAL A 115 11.20 1.76 1.96
CA VAL A 115 11.50 1.59 3.40
C VAL A 115 10.37 0.87 4.12
N LEU A 116 9.12 1.27 3.89
CA LEU A 116 7.96 0.62 4.49
C LEU A 116 7.77 -0.79 3.93
N GLY A 117 7.84 -0.94 2.61
CA GLY A 117 7.66 -2.22 1.93
C GLY A 117 8.62 -3.29 2.45
N ASN A 118 9.90 -2.95 2.60
CA ASN A 118 10.92 -3.84 3.17
C ASN A 118 10.62 -4.23 4.63
N LYS A 119 10.09 -3.29 5.45
CA LYS A 119 9.69 -3.58 6.83
C LYS A 119 8.48 -4.52 6.88
N ILE A 120 7.52 -4.37 5.97
CA ILE A 120 6.36 -5.27 5.86
C ILE A 120 6.81 -6.66 5.38
N ASN A 121 7.64 -6.73 4.34
CA ASN A 121 8.19 -7.99 3.81
C ASN A 121 8.86 -8.81 4.92
N ARG A 122 9.70 -8.18 5.74
CA ARG A 122 10.38 -8.85 6.87
C ARG A 122 9.42 -9.44 7.92
N ILE A 123 8.22 -8.90 8.06
CA ILE A 123 7.21 -9.45 8.98
C ILE A 123 6.43 -10.59 8.33
N LEU A 124 6.30 -10.58 7.00
CA LEU A 124 5.51 -11.54 6.24
C LEU A 124 6.31 -12.74 5.71
N SER A 125 7.63 -12.61 5.59
CA SER A 125 8.58 -13.69 5.27
C SER A 125 8.70 -14.70 6.40
#